data_AF-A0AAD8AAM7-F1
#
_entry.id   AF-A0AAD8AAM7-F1
#
_cell.length_a   1.000
_cell.length_b   1.000
_cell.length_c   1.000
_cell.angle_alpha   90.00
_cell.angle_beta   90.00
_cell.angle_gamma   90.00
#
_symmetry.space_group_name_H-M   'P 1'
#
loop_
_entity.id
_entity.type
_entity.pdbx_description
1 polymer ?
#
loop_
_entity_poly.entity_id
_entity_poly.type
_entity_poly.pdbx_seq_one_letter_code
_entity_poly.pdbx_strand_id
1 'polypeptide(L)'
;MAYSFSDSYAYLQNSSGVTNSSANMKYKKKYNKIKRVIKDIVFENAALCDQVSQMQEKILIVKEERRFLLKKFYQLQAAAEAENQLQVHTPKIQTTGLSPPSATNDATPPGKKSSAKKRSTSEILESLKMNPKVKKSSSSKTKKIVQPIPLDITGRPVFPIVLGGLTVHSLGEVVSDRPDYHTEELIFPVGYCSTRVYGSLKDPEKKCVYTCKILDGGPTPSFEIVADSDLDAPLVGNSASDCHSMLLRHINRAVGIDVVNTKGRGPEFFGFSHPTIQNLIQSSPGTRKCTSYKWSKFEVNRTGEPLVREEENDASLSFDALQRSIVFSKSHMVSVIKEEPTDQLLSNTSATLRDLLMS
;
A
#
# COMPACT_ATOMS: atom_id res chain seq x y z
N MET A 1 -23.74 29.37 21.37
CA MET A 1 -25.02 29.80 20.75
C MET A 1 -25.91 28.57 20.65
N ALA A 2 -26.86 28.45 21.56
CA ALA A 2 -27.82 27.35 21.60
C ALA A 2 -28.99 27.68 20.67
N TYR A 3 -29.23 26.82 19.67
CA TYR A 3 -30.44 26.91 18.84
C TYR A 3 -31.60 26.26 19.60
N SER A 4 -32.57 27.09 19.98
CA SER A 4 -33.87 26.71 20.52
C SER A 4 -34.75 26.16 19.40
N PHE A 5 -35.16 24.90 19.50
CA PHE A 5 -36.18 24.29 18.64
C PHE A 5 -37.56 24.53 19.28
N SER A 6 -38.44 25.21 18.56
CA SER A 6 -39.81 25.54 18.97
C SER A 6 -40.72 24.32 18.85
N ASP A 7 -41.24 23.83 19.97
CA ASP A 7 -42.31 22.83 20.00
C ASP A 7 -43.66 23.50 19.68
N SER A 8 -44.11 23.34 18.44
CA SER A 8 -45.48 23.64 18.01
C SER A 8 -46.22 22.33 17.74
N TYR A 9 -46.90 21.78 18.73
CA TYR A 9 -48.04 20.88 18.51
C TYR A 9 -49.02 21.00 19.67
N ALA A 10 -49.95 21.96 19.55
CA ALA A 10 -51.24 21.89 20.19
C ALA A 10 -52.21 21.21 19.24
N TYR A 11 -52.74 20.03 19.60
CA TYR A 11 -54.11 19.63 19.23
C TYR A 11 -54.59 18.43 20.07
N LEU A 12 -55.88 18.54 20.46
CA LEU A 12 -56.83 17.54 20.97
C LEU A 12 -57.08 17.46 22.50
N GLN A 13 -58.26 17.99 22.86
CA GLN A 13 -58.96 17.90 24.14
C GLN A 13 -59.55 16.50 24.42
N ASN A 14 -59.53 16.15 25.72
CA ASN A 14 -60.49 15.39 26.53
C ASN A 14 -61.34 14.25 25.92
N SER A 15 -61.10 13.02 26.43
CA SER A 15 -62.06 12.21 27.22
C SER A 15 -61.68 10.72 27.17
N SER A 16 -60.82 10.25 28.10
CA SER A 16 -60.52 8.82 28.38
C SER A 16 -59.41 8.69 29.44
N GLY A 17 -59.67 9.22 30.64
CA GLY A 17 -58.63 9.52 31.65
C GLY A 17 -57.99 8.34 32.40
N VAL A 18 -58.50 7.10 32.32
CA VAL A 18 -58.03 6.02 33.20
C VAL A 18 -57.22 4.94 32.47
N THR A 19 -57.52 4.63 31.21
CA THR A 19 -56.83 3.57 30.44
C THR A 19 -55.56 4.06 29.73
N ASN A 20 -55.52 5.34 29.34
CA ASN A 20 -54.38 5.96 28.65
C ASN A 20 -53.14 6.17 29.53
N SER A 21 -53.32 6.31 30.86
CA SER A 21 -52.20 6.50 31.80
C SER A 21 -51.30 5.26 31.89
N SER A 22 -51.90 4.07 31.89
CA SER A 22 -51.19 2.78 31.90
C SER A 22 -50.40 2.56 30.59
N ALA A 23 -51.01 2.86 29.44
CA ALA A 23 -50.35 2.79 28.15
C ALA A 23 -49.18 3.79 28.06
N ASN A 24 -49.38 5.05 28.46
CA ASN A 24 -48.32 6.06 28.50
C ASN A 24 -47.16 5.67 29.42
N MET A 25 -47.43 5.04 30.56
CA MET A 25 -46.38 4.53 31.44
C MET A 25 -45.60 3.36 30.82
N LYS A 26 -46.24 2.50 30.01
CA LYS A 26 -45.56 1.45 29.24
C LYS A 26 -44.67 2.05 28.15
N TYR A 27 -45.15 3.05 27.39
CA TYR A 27 -44.34 3.75 26.39
C TYR A 27 -43.14 4.46 27.02
N LYS A 28 -43.34 5.15 28.15
CA LYS A 28 -42.26 5.82 28.90
C LYS A 28 -41.19 4.83 29.36
N LYS A 29 -41.58 3.65 29.85
CA LYS A 29 -40.64 2.58 30.22
C LYS A 29 -39.87 2.04 29.01
N LYS A 30 -40.55 1.81 27.87
CA LYS A 30 -39.93 1.33 26.63
C LYS A 30 -38.93 2.35 26.08
N TYR A 31 -39.31 3.63 26.05
CA TYR A 31 -38.44 4.74 25.66
C TYR A 31 -37.19 4.83 26.53
N ASN A 32 -37.35 4.78 27.86
CA ASN A 32 -36.20 4.82 28.77
C ASN A 32 -35.27 3.60 28.61
N LYS A 33 -35.81 2.42 28.29
CA LYS A 33 -35.02 1.22 28.01
C LYS A 33 -34.21 1.39 26.71
N ILE A 34 -34.86 1.85 25.64
CA ILE A 34 -34.21 2.11 24.34
C ILE A 34 -33.12 3.18 24.51
N LYS A 35 -33.42 4.27 25.22
CA LYS A 35 -32.45 5.34 25.49
C LYS A 35 -31.21 4.84 26.24
N ARG A 36 -31.38 3.91 27.18
CA ARG A 36 -30.27 3.28 27.90
C ARG A 36 -29.42 2.41 26.97
N VAL A 37 -30.06 1.55 26.18
CA VAL A 37 -29.37 0.69 25.21
C VAL A 37 -28.58 1.52 24.20
N ILE A 38 -29.16 2.58 23.65
CA ILE A 38 -28.46 3.49 22.73
C ILE A 38 -27.24 4.11 23.41
N LYS A 39 -27.40 4.57 24.66
CA LYS A 39 -26.30 5.15 25.43
C LYS A 39 -25.17 4.13 25.60
N ASP A 40 -25.50 2.91 26.02
CA ASP A 40 -24.53 1.83 26.24
C ASP A 40 -23.78 1.49 24.94
N ILE A 41 -24.49 1.37 23.82
CA ILE A 41 -23.88 1.12 22.49
C ILE A 41 -22.94 2.26 22.08
N VAL A 42 -23.30 3.52 22.34
CA VAL A 42 -22.43 4.67 22.02
C VAL A 42 -21.15 4.63 22.85
N PHE A 43 -21.24 4.29 24.15
CA PHE A 43 -20.06 4.13 25.00
C PHE A 43 -19.18 2.97 24.55
N GLU A 44 -19.78 1.83 24.19
CA GLU A 44 -19.04 0.67 23.69
C GLU A 44 -18.34 0.97 22.37
N ASN A 45 -19.02 1.64 21.44
CA ASN A 45 -18.41 2.09 20.18
C ASN A 45 -17.25 3.08 20.41
N ALA A 46 -17.38 4.00 21.37
CA ALA A 46 -16.30 4.91 21.72
C ALA A 46 -15.07 4.16 22.27
N ALA A 47 -15.28 3.21 23.18
CA ALA A 47 -14.21 2.37 23.73
C ALA A 47 -13.52 1.50 22.66
N LEU A 48 -14.29 0.97 21.71
CA LEU A 48 -13.74 0.22 20.56
C LEU A 48 -12.92 1.12 19.65
N CYS A 49 -13.36 2.36 19.39
CA CYS A 49 -12.60 3.33 18.61
C CYS A 49 -11.25 3.65 19.27
N ASP A 50 -11.22 3.82 20.59
CA ASP A 50 -9.98 4.04 21.34
C ASP A 50 -9.03 2.84 21.22
N GLN A 51 -9.54 1.61 21.33
CA GLN A 51 -8.74 0.40 21.14
C GLN A 51 -8.18 0.27 19.72
N VAL A 52 -8.98 0.58 18.70
CA VAL A 52 -8.53 0.56 17.31
C VAL A 52 -7.43 1.60 17.10
N SER A 53 -7.56 2.80 17.65
CA SER A 53 -6.54 3.85 17.59
C SER A 53 -5.21 3.38 18.20
N GLN A 54 -5.26 2.80 19.41
CA GLN A 54 -4.06 2.27 20.08
C GLN A 54 -3.41 1.12 19.30
N MET A 55 -4.22 0.26 18.67
CA MET A 55 -3.69 -0.86 17.88
C MET A 55 -3.06 -0.39 16.58
N GLN A 56 -3.63 0.63 15.93
CA GLN A 56 -3.06 1.25 14.74
C GLN A 56 -1.71 1.92 15.05
N GLU A 57 -1.57 2.59 16.20
CA GLU A 57 -0.30 3.17 16.67
C GLU A 57 0.76 2.09 16.87
N LYS A 58 0.43 0.99 17.56
CA LYS A 58 1.36 -0.15 17.74
C LYS A 58 1.79 -0.77 16.42
N ILE A 59 0.86 -0.95 15.47
CA ILE A 59 1.19 -1.47 14.14
C ILE A 59 2.17 -0.54 13.42
N LEU A 60 2.00 0.78 13.56
CA LEU A 60 2.88 1.75 12.94
C LEU A 60 4.31 1.65 13.51
N ILE A 61 4.46 1.58 14.84
CA ILE A 61 5.75 1.40 15.51
C ILE A 61 6.44 0.12 15.02
N VAL A 62 5.74 -1.02 15.04
CA VAL A 62 6.30 -2.31 14.60
C VAL A 62 6.70 -2.28 13.12
N LYS A 63 5.94 -1.58 12.27
CA LYS A 63 6.30 -1.40 10.85
C LYS A 63 7.58 -0.59 10.70
N GLU A 64 7.82 0.41 11.54
CA GLU A 64 9.06 1.19 11.54
C GLU A 64 10.26 0.40 12.03
N GLU A 65 10.12 -0.31 13.15
CA GLU A 65 11.16 -1.20 13.66
C GLU A 65 11.57 -2.24 12.63
N ARG A 66 10.59 -2.86 11.94
CA ARG A 66 10.85 -3.80 10.85
C ARG A 66 11.61 -3.15 9.70
N ARG A 67 11.25 -1.93 9.29
CA ARG A 67 11.96 -1.19 8.23
C ARG A 67 13.39 -0.87 8.65
N PHE A 68 13.59 -0.43 9.88
CA PHE A 68 14.90 -0.12 10.43
C PHE A 68 15.80 -1.36 10.47
N LEU A 69 15.31 -2.47 11.02
CA LEU A 69 16.05 -3.73 11.09
C LEU A 69 16.39 -4.27 9.70
N LEU A 70 15.46 -4.18 8.75
CA LEU A 70 15.71 -4.60 7.37
C LEU A 70 16.80 -3.76 6.69
N LYS A 71 16.78 -2.44 6.88
CA LYS A 71 17.83 -1.53 6.38
C LYS A 71 19.19 -1.88 6.98
N LYS A 72 19.23 -2.12 8.29
CA LYS A 72 20.46 -2.52 9.01
C LYS A 72 20.99 -3.87 8.52
N PHE A 73 20.11 -4.83 8.26
CA PHE A 73 20.48 -6.14 7.71
C PHE A 73 21.14 -6.01 6.33
N TYR A 74 20.55 -5.24 5.41
CA TYR A 74 21.15 -5.02 4.09
C TYR A 74 22.51 -4.30 4.17
N GLN A 75 22.67 -3.37 5.11
CA GLN A 75 23.94 -2.68 5.32
C GLN A 75 25.04 -3.63 5.83
N LEU A 76 24.70 -4.56 6.73
CA LEU A 76 25.63 -5.59 7.21
C LEU A 76 25.97 -6.61 6.11
N GLN A 77 24.99 -7.00 5.29
CA GLN A 77 25.22 -7.86 4.14
C GLN A 77 26.19 -7.20 3.15
N ALA A 78 25.98 -5.91 2.83
CA ALA A 78 26.86 -5.16 1.96
C ALA A 78 28.29 -5.01 2.54
N ALA A 79 28.41 -4.82 3.86
CA ALA A 79 29.71 -4.77 4.54
C ALA A 79 30.44 -6.13 4.50
N ALA A 80 29.72 -7.24 4.70
CA ALA A 80 30.29 -8.59 4.62
C ALA A 80 30.70 -8.97 3.19
N GLU A 81 29.96 -8.51 2.18
CA GLU A 81 30.32 -8.67 0.76
C GLU A 81 31.56 -7.82 0.40
N ALA A 82 31.73 -6.65 1.01
CA ALA A 82 32.93 -5.81 0.84
C ALA A 82 34.18 -6.42 1.49
N GLU A 83 34.05 -7.06 2.66
CA GLU A 83 35.17 -7.78 3.31
C GLU A 83 35.60 -9.03 2.52
N ASN A 84 34.67 -9.75 1.89
CA ASN A 84 34.99 -10.91 1.04
C ASN A 84 35.71 -10.54 -0.26
N GLN A 85 35.55 -9.31 -0.78
CA GLN A 85 36.26 -8.85 -1.98
C GLN A 85 37.71 -8.41 -1.70
N LEU A 86 38.05 -8.11 -0.44
CA LEU A 86 39.40 -7.69 -0.04
C LEU A 86 40.37 -8.86 0.25
N GLN A 87 39.91 -10.12 0.23
CA GLN A 87 40.78 -11.30 0.43
C GLN A 87 41.30 -11.96 -0.86
N VAL A 88 41.01 -11.42 -2.06
CA VAL A 88 41.32 -12.10 -3.34
C VAL A 88 42.67 -11.71 -3.98
N HIS A 89 43.43 -10.76 -3.42
CA HIS A 89 44.74 -10.38 -3.99
C HIS A 89 45.92 -10.59 -3.04
N THR A 90 46.53 -11.79 -3.07
CA THR A 90 48.00 -11.93 -2.94
C THR A 90 48.50 -13.13 -3.79
N PRO A 91 49.62 -13.01 -4.54
CA PRO A 91 50.12 -14.06 -5.44
C PRO A 91 51.10 -15.03 -4.77
N LYS A 92 51.06 -16.31 -5.19
CA LYS A 92 51.98 -17.39 -4.78
C LYS A 92 53.32 -17.32 -5.54
N ILE A 93 54.46 -17.36 -4.83
CA ILE A 93 55.78 -17.84 -5.32
C ILE A 93 56.47 -18.68 -4.21
N GLN A 94 57.35 -19.59 -4.64
CA GLN A 94 57.75 -20.89 -4.07
C GLN A 94 58.95 -20.91 -3.08
N THR A 95 59.08 -22.07 -2.39
CA THR A 95 60.26 -22.78 -1.82
C THR A 95 61.03 -22.20 -0.62
N THR A 96 61.05 -22.91 0.52
CA THR A 96 62.16 -23.77 1.03
C THR A 96 61.70 -24.51 2.30
N GLY A 97 62.16 -25.76 2.47
CA GLY A 97 61.57 -26.74 3.38
C GLY A 97 62.05 -26.74 4.84
N LEU A 98 61.56 -27.76 5.56
CA LEU A 98 62.25 -28.59 6.55
C LEU A 98 61.23 -29.57 7.18
N SER A 99 61.47 -30.87 6.97
CA SER A 99 60.75 -31.99 7.61
C SER A 99 61.19 -32.18 9.07
N PRO A 100 60.52 -33.07 9.85
CA PRO A 100 61.11 -34.40 10.10
C PRO A 100 60.04 -35.53 10.22
N PRO A 101 60.35 -36.82 10.51
CA PRO A 101 60.48 -37.84 9.47
C PRO A 101 59.65 -39.14 9.69
N SER A 102 59.62 -39.96 8.63
CA SER A 102 59.64 -41.43 8.57
C SER A 102 58.57 -42.29 9.26
N ALA A 103 57.87 -43.11 8.47
CA ALA A 103 58.11 -44.56 8.43
C ALA A 103 57.38 -45.25 7.26
N THR A 104 58.19 -45.86 6.37
CA THR A 104 58.04 -47.17 5.69
C THR A 104 56.87 -47.37 4.70
N ASN A 105 57.15 -47.48 3.38
CA ASN A 105 57.38 -48.72 2.58
C ASN A 105 56.04 -49.43 2.24
N ASP A 106 55.72 -49.95 1.05
CA ASP A 106 56.40 -50.11 -0.23
C ASP A 106 55.34 -50.49 -1.30
N ALA A 107 55.64 -50.14 -2.56
CA ALA A 107 55.34 -50.81 -3.84
C ALA A 107 54.08 -51.67 -4.13
N THR A 108 53.21 -51.10 -5.00
CA THR A 108 52.79 -51.61 -6.36
C THR A 108 51.85 -52.84 -6.55
N PRO A 109 51.25 -53.07 -7.75
CA PRO A 109 49.79 -53.20 -7.98
C PRO A 109 49.46 -54.60 -8.61
N PRO A 110 48.55 -54.81 -9.59
CA PRO A 110 47.26 -54.21 -9.97
C PRO A 110 46.11 -55.26 -9.99
N GLY A 111 44.84 -54.85 -10.12
CA GLY A 111 43.75 -55.83 -10.24
C GLY A 111 42.42 -55.29 -10.72
N LYS A 112 42.04 -55.71 -11.93
CA LYS A 112 40.85 -55.36 -12.69
C LYS A 112 39.56 -56.02 -12.16
N LYS A 113 38.45 -55.34 -12.49
CA LYS A 113 37.14 -55.88 -12.92
C LYS A 113 36.06 -56.24 -11.87
N SER A 114 34.95 -55.54 -12.10
CA SER A 114 33.60 -56.06 -12.38
C SER A 114 32.68 -56.48 -11.22
N SER A 115 31.66 -55.64 -11.06
CA SER A 115 30.22 -55.96 -11.19
C SER A 115 29.53 -56.85 -10.16
N ALA A 116 28.42 -56.30 -9.68
CA ALA A 116 27.17 -56.98 -9.32
C ALA A 116 27.17 -57.78 -8.01
N LYS A 117 26.07 -57.99 -7.29
CA LYS A 117 24.71 -57.41 -7.16
C LYS A 117 24.03 -58.34 -6.13
N LYS A 118 23.36 -57.77 -5.12
CA LYS A 118 22.36 -58.34 -4.16
C LYS A 118 22.78 -58.01 -2.72
N ARG A 119 22.03 -57.32 -1.86
CA ARG A 119 20.58 -57.19 -1.58
C ARG A 119 20.00 -58.38 -0.79
N SER A 120 19.96 -58.23 0.54
CA SER A 120 18.97 -58.78 1.50
C SER A 120 19.26 -58.19 2.89
N THR A 121 18.52 -57.20 3.41
CA THR A 121 17.23 -57.25 4.15
C THR A 121 17.26 -58.00 5.48
N SER A 122 17.33 -57.24 6.57
CA SER A 122 16.55 -57.35 7.83
C SER A 122 17.06 -56.24 8.78
N GLU A 123 16.39 -55.09 8.88
CA GLU A 123 15.56 -54.67 10.05
C GLU A 123 16.41 -54.59 11.35
N ILE A 124 16.56 -53.44 12.04
CA ILE A 124 15.56 -52.82 12.93
C ILE A 124 16.14 -51.49 13.49
N LEU A 125 15.28 -50.45 13.48
CA LEU A 125 15.17 -49.24 14.33
C LEU A 125 16.21 -48.09 14.39
N GLU A 126 15.61 -46.91 14.31
CA GLU A 126 15.91 -45.63 14.97
C GLU A 126 16.75 -44.54 14.26
N SER A 127 16.19 -43.33 14.34
CA SER A 127 16.73 -41.98 14.09
C SER A 127 16.40 -41.30 12.74
N LEU A 128 15.28 -40.58 12.78
CA LEU A 128 14.83 -39.56 11.84
C LEU A 128 15.88 -38.44 11.70
N LYS A 129 16.58 -38.39 10.56
CA LYS A 129 17.24 -37.18 10.04
C LYS A 129 16.42 -36.62 8.88
N MET A 130 15.60 -35.61 9.15
CA MET A 130 14.99 -34.77 8.11
C MET A 130 16.04 -33.77 7.62
N ASN A 131 16.68 -34.08 6.49
CA ASN A 131 17.36 -33.08 5.66
C ASN A 131 16.29 -32.36 4.82
N PRO A 132 16.06 -31.04 4.97
CA PRO A 132 15.26 -30.31 4.01
C PRO A 132 16.10 -30.14 2.73
N LYS A 133 15.80 -30.97 1.72
CA LYS A 133 16.20 -30.68 0.34
C LYS A 133 15.60 -29.33 -0.04
N VAL A 134 16.48 -28.35 -0.24
CA VAL A 134 16.20 -27.05 -0.86
C VAL A 134 15.54 -27.30 -2.22
N LYS A 135 14.20 -27.30 -2.24
CA LYS A 135 13.43 -27.07 -3.46
C LYS A 135 13.62 -25.60 -3.78
N LYS A 136 14.45 -25.35 -4.80
CA LYS A 136 14.55 -24.09 -5.54
C LYS A 136 13.13 -23.53 -5.72
N SER A 137 12.79 -22.50 -4.96
CA SER A 137 11.50 -21.81 -5.06
C SER A 137 11.46 -21.14 -6.42
N SER A 138 10.75 -21.78 -7.36
CA SER A 138 10.24 -21.09 -8.53
C SER A 138 9.47 -19.87 -8.04
N SER A 139 9.89 -18.68 -8.45
CA SER A 139 9.19 -17.42 -8.25
C SER A 139 7.68 -17.60 -8.43
N SER A 140 6.95 -17.69 -7.31
CA SER A 140 5.49 -17.71 -7.33
C SER A 140 5.04 -16.36 -7.86
N LYS A 141 4.74 -16.29 -9.16
CA LYS A 141 4.08 -15.13 -9.77
C LYS A 141 2.83 -14.86 -8.94
N THR A 142 2.79 -13.71 -8.29
CA THR A 142 1.61 -13.24 -7.54
C THR A 142 0.40 -13.32 -8.46
N LYS A 143 -0.64 -14.04 -8.02
CA LYS A 143 -1.86 -14.24 -8.81
C LYS A 143 -2.63 -12.91 -8.86
N LYS A 144 -2.89 -12.38 -10.07
CA LYS A 144 -3.72 -11.19 -10.24
C LYS A 144 -5.20 -11.58 -10.17
N ILE A 145 -5.86 -11.19 -9.08
CA ILE A 145 -7.26 -11.50 -8.85
C ILE A 145 -8.14 -10.41 -9.46
N VAL A 146 -9.17 -10.79 -10.22
CA VAL A 146 -10.13 -9.86 -10.83
C VAL A 146 -11.49 -9.91 -10.15
N GLN A 147 -12.15 -8.77 -10.06
CA GLN A 147 -13.51 -8.68 -9.56
C GLN A 147 -14.52 -9.07 -10.64
N PRO A 148 -15.62 -9.77 -10.29
CA PRO A 148 -16.74 -9.94 -11.20
C PRO A 148 -17.30 -8.56 -11.61
N ILE A 149 -17.56 -8.36 -12.90
CA ILE A 149 -18.19 -7.15 -13.42
C ILE A 149 -19.50 -7.52 -14.11
N PRO A 150 -20.49 -6.60 -14.15
CA PRO A 150 -21.68 -6.79 -14.96
C PRO A 150 -21.31 -6.88 -16.45
N LEU A 151 -21.87 -7.89 -17.12
CA LEU A 151 -21.79 -8.05 -18.57
C LEU A 151 -23.20 -7.88 -19.15
N ASP A 152 -23.28 -7.31 -20.35
CA ASP A 152 -24.53 -7.24 -21.10
C ASP A 152 -24.91 -8.61 -21.69
N ILE A 153 -26.06 -8.65 -22.38
CA ILE A 153 -26.55 -9.87 -23.06
C ILE A 153 -25.59 -10.41 -24.13
N THR A 154 -24.66 -9.59 -24.60
CA THR A 154 -23.64 -9.96 -25.60
C THR A 154 -22.31 -10.38 -24.95
N GLY A 155 -22.22 -10.37 -23.62
CA GLY A 155 -21.03 -10.69 -22.86
C GLY A 155 -20.00 -9.55 -22.79
N ARG A 156 -20.37 -8.32 -23.16
CA ARG A 156 -19.51 -7.14 -23.09
C ARG A 156 -19.64 -6.45 -21.73
N PRO A 157 -18.56 -5.82 -21.20
CA PRO A 157 -18.64 -5.05 -19.96
C PRO A 157 -19.67 -3.92 -20.05
N VAL A 158 -20.48 -3.76 -19.00
CA VAL A 158 -21.38 -2.62 -18.86
C VAL A 158 -20.63 -1.49 -18.14
N PHE A 159 -20.65 -0.30 -18.72
CA PHE A 159 -20.07 0.91 -18.12
C PHE A 159 -21.14 1.75 -17.42
N PRO A 160 -20.77 2.52 -16.38
CA PRO A 160 -19.44 2.60 -15.80
C PRO A 160 -19.08 1.41 -14.88
N ILE A 161 -17.81 1.02 -14.85
CA ILE A 161 -17.29 -0.01 -13.96
C ILE A 161 -16.74 0.66 -12.70
N VAL A 162 -17.41 0.44 -11.56
CA VAL A 162 -17.04 1.04 -10.27
C VAL A 162 -16.15 0.08 -9.47
N LEU A 163 -14.98 0.57 -9.07
CA LEU A 163 -13.93 -0.19 -8.37
C LEU A 163 -13.45 0.62 -7.15
N GLY A 164 -14.29 0.76 -6.12
CA GLY A 164 -13.96 1.59 -4.95
C GLY A 164 -13.98 3.08 -5.31
N GLY A 165 -12.88 3.79 -5.05
CA GLY A 165 -12.73 5.21 -5.41
C GLY A 165 -12.45 5.48 -6.90
N LEU A 166 -12.28 4.42 -7.71
CA LEU A 166 -12.07 4.48 -9.16
C LEU A 166 -13.37 4.11 -9.88
N THR A 167 -13.71 4.87 -10.92
CA THR A 167 -14.81 4.55 -11.85
C THR A 167 -14.30 4.62 -13.28
N VAL A 168 -14.46 3.56 -14.06
CA VAL A 168 -14.03 3.52 -15.47
C VAL A 168 -15.24 3.70 -16.37
N HIS A 169 -15.17 4.66 -17.29
CA HIS A 169 -16.25 5.04 -18.21
C HIS A 169 -16.07 4.46 -19.61
N SER A 170 -14.82 4.33 -20.05
CA SER A 170 -14.47 3.78 -21.36
C SER A 170 -13.11 3.09 -21.28
N LEU A 171 -12.96 1.93 -21.92
CA LEU A 171 -11.67 1.27 -22.08
C LEU A 171 -10.85 1.82 -23.25
N GLY A 172 -11.47 2.59 -24.16
CA GLY A 172 -10.82 3.06 -25.37
C GLY A 172 -10.57 1.97 -26.42
N GLU A 173 -9.73 2.29 -27.39
CA GLU A 173 -9.36 1.44 -28.51
C GLU A 173 -7.86 1.13 -28.49
N VAL A 174 -7.51 -0.14 -28.69
CA VAL A 174 -6.11 -0.59 -28.67
C VAL A 174 -5.44 -0.23 -29.98
N VAL A 175 -4.44 0.63 -29.88
CA VAL A 175 -3.54 1.00 -30.97
C VAL A 175 -2.40 -0.02 -31.01
N SER A 176 -2.30 -0.78 -32.10
CA SER A 176 -1.33 -1.88 -32.25
C SER A 176 -0.35 -1.72 -33.40
N ASP A 177 -0.60 -0.73 -34.27
CA ASP A 177 0.28 -0.32 -35.36
C ASP A 177 1.48 0.51 -34.88
N ARG A 178 1.35 1.17 -33.72
CA ARG A 178 2.39 2.00 -33.09
C ARG A 178 2.96 1.33 -31.84
N PRO A 179 4.29 1.14 -31.72
CA PRO A 179 4.90 0.36 -30.65
C PRO A 179 4.84 1.04 -29.27
N ASP A 180 4.79 2.38 -29.22
CA ASP A 180 4.83 3.14 -27.97
C ASP A 180 3.48 3.20 -27.24
N TYR A 181 2.43 2.59 -27.81
CA TYR A 181 1.10 2.48 -27.21
C TYR A 181 0.95 1.24 -26.31
N HIS A 182 2.01 0.46 -26.11
CA HIS A 182 2.06 -0.61 -25.11
C HIS A 182 3.49 -0.84 -24.61
N THR A 183 3.61 -1.30 -23.37
CA THR A 183 4.85 -1.83 -22.79
C THR A 183 4.75 -3.34 -22.66
N GLU A 184 5.76 -3.96 -22.04
CA GLU A 184 5.68 -5.38 -21.69
C GLU A 184 4.53 -5.68 -20.70
N GLU A 185 4.11 -4.70 -19.91
CA GLU A 185 3.18 -4.92 -18.80
C GLU A 185 1.81 -4.27 -19.02
N LEU A 186 1.74 -3.17 -19.77
CA LEU A 186 0.54 -2.33 -19.88
C LEU A 186 0.27 -1.97 -21.33
N ILE A 187 -1.00 -1.76 -21.66
CA ILE A 187 -1.45 -1.24 -22.95
C ILE A 187 -2.11 0.11 -22.65
N PHE A 188 -1.95 1.07 -23.57
CA PHE A 188 -2.46 2.44 -23.44
C PHE A 188 -3.52 2.69 -24.54
N PRO A 189 -4.78 2.27 -24.34
CA PRO A 189 -5.81 2.44 -25.36
C PRO A 189 -6.18 3.92 -25.53
N VAL A 190 -6.31 4.38 -26.77
CA VAL A 190 -6.78 5.73 -27.08
C VAL A 190 -8.27 5.85 -26.75
N GLY A 191 -8.66 6.92 -26.08
CA GLY A 191 -10.04 7.12 -25.61
C GLY A 191 -10.37 6.38 -24.32
N TYR A 192 -9.37 5.79 -23.64
CA TYR A 192 -9.54 5.33 -22.27
C TYR A 192 -9.97 6.52 -21.40
N CYS A 193 -10.98 6.31 -20.56
CA CYS A 193 -11.54 7.36 -19.70
C CYS A 193 -11.97 6.78 -18.36
N SER A 194 -11.44 7.34 -17.27
CA SER A 194 -11.81 7.01 -15.91
C SER A 194 -11.96 8.26 -15.04
N THR A 195 -12.60 8.13 -13.90
CA THR A 195 -12.67 9.16 -12.87
C THR A 195 -12.22 8.61 -11.53
N ARG A 196 -11.49 9.42 -10.75
CA ARG A 196 -11.06 9.10 -9.39
C ARG A 196 -11.34 10.26 -8.45
N VAL A 197 -11.88 9.95 -7.28
CA VAL A 197 -12.08 10.94 -6.20
C VAL A 197 -10.77 11.13 -5.46
N TYR A 198 -10.29 12.37 -5.36
CA TYR A 198 -9.06 12.72 -4.65
C TYR A 198 -9.11 14.15 -4.07
N GLY A 199 -8.02 14.68 -3.53
CA GLY A 199 -7.98 16.03 -2.93
C GLY A 199 -8.00 17.12 -3.99
N SER A 200 -8.71 18.23 -3.77
CA SER A 200 -8.75 19.37 -4.70
C SER A 200 -7.40 20.07 -4.81
N LEU A 201 -7.06 20.55 -6.01
CA LEU A 201 -5.86 21.37 -6.24
C LEU A 201 -5.87 22.71 -5.50
N LYS A 202 -7.06 23.25 -5.20
CA LYS A 202 -7.23 24.53 -4.50
C LYS A 202 -7.27 24.34 -2.97
N ASP A 203 -7.92 23.26 -2.53
CA ASP A 203 -8.08 22.92 -1.12
C ASP A 203 -7.99 21.40 -0.94
N PRO A 204 -6.79 20.85 -0.65
CA PRO A 204 -6.56 19.41 -0.58
C PRO A 204 -7.39 18.66 0.49
N GLU A 205 -8.00 19.37 1.44
CA GLU A 205 -8.92 18.78 2.42
C GLU A 205 -10.35 18.62 1.89
N LYS A 206 -10.64 19.12 0.69
CA LYS A 206 -11.92 18.92 -0.01
C LYS A 206 -11.77 17.90 -1.12
N LYS A 207 -12.81 17.07 -1.27
CA LYS A 207 -12.91 16.12 -2.38
C LYS A 207 -13.07 16.84 -3.71
N CYS A 208 -12.46 16.28 -4.73
CA CYS A 208 -12.52 16.68 -6.12
C CYS A 208 -12.52 15.43 -6.99
N VAL A 209 -13.27 15.43 -8.08
CA VAL A 209 -13.26 14.34 -9.05
C VAL A 209 -12.28 14.67 -10.16
N TYR A 210 -11.32 13.78 -10.38
CA TYR A 210 -10.37 13.88 -11.47
C TYR A 210 -10.77 12.94 -12.60
N THR A 211 -10.91 13.47 -13.81
CA THR A 211 -11.10 12.70 -15.03
C THR A 211 -9.74 12.41 -15.65
N CYS A 212 -9.40 11.14 -15.81
CA CYS A 212 -8.14 10.66 -16.37
C CYS A 212 -8.40 10.11 -17.77
N LYS A 213 -7.65 10.57 -18.78
CA LYS A 213 -7.81 10.13 -20.17
C LYS A 213 -6.47 9.80 -20.83
N ILE A 214 -6.54 8.84 -21.75
CA ILE A 214 -5.44 8.52 -22.67
C ILE A 214 -5.89 8.96 -24.07
N LEU A 215 -5.13 9.86 -24.68
CA LEU A 215 -5.42 10.46 -25.98
C LEU A 215 -4.40 9.97 -27.02
N ASP A 216 -4.77 10.11 -28.29
CA ASP A 216 -3.83 9.91 -29.39
C ASP A 216 -2.85 11.10 -29.45
N GLY A 217 -1.60 10.85 -29.09
CA GLY A 217 -0.51 11.83 -29.16
C GLY A 217 0.33 11.72 -30.44
N GLY A 218 -0.16 11.02 -31.46
CA GLY A 218 0.61 10.71 -32.66
C GLY A 218 1.57 9.54 -32.41
N PRO A 219 2.91 9.72 -32.47
CA PRO A 219 3.85 8.60 -32.28
C PRO A 219 3.71 7.90 -30.92
N THR A 220 3.43 8.66 -29.86
CA THR A 220 3.30 8.17 -28.47
C THR A 220 1.94 8.59 -27.89
N PRO A 221 1.39 7.85 -26.92
CA PRO A 221 0.16 8.26 -26.24
C PRO A 221 0.35 9.56 -25.45
N SER A 222 -0.71 10.35 -25.32
CA SER A 222 -0.77 11.52 -24.44
C SER A 222 -1.69 11.23 -23.25
N PHE A 223 -1.28 11.62 -22.05
CA PHE A 223 -2.04 11.39 -20.82
C PHE A 223 -2.51 12.72 -20.25
N GLU A 224 -3.74 12.77 -19.76
CA GLU A 224 -4.28 13.96 -19.10
C GLU A 224 -5.05 13.62 -17.82
N ILE A 225 -4.90 14.48 -16.82
CA ILE A 225 -5.72 14.51 -15.61
C ILE A 225 -6.43 15.87 -15.55
N VAL A 226 -7.76 15.87 -15.51
CA VAL A 226 -8.59 17.09 -15.47
C VAL A 226 -9.40 17.11 -14.19
N ALA A 227 -9.29 18.18 -13.40
CA ALA A 227 -10.10 18.37 -12.21
C ALA A 227 -11.50 18.87 -12.58
N ASP A 228 -12.56 18.34 -11.96
CA ASP A 228 -13.93 18.85 -12.13
C ASP A 228 -14.08 20.34 -11.78
N SER A 229 -13.23 20.83 -10.88
CA SER A 229 -13.18 22.21 -10.42
C SER A 229 -12.40 23.19 -11.31
N ASP A 230 -11.67 22.67 -12.31
CA ASP A 230 -10.85 23.47 -13.23
C ASP A 230 -10.62 22.70 -14.55
N LEU A 231 -11.59 22.82 -15.47
CA LEU A 231 -11.59 22.07 -16.73
C LEU A 231 -10.60 22.63 -17.77
N ASP A 232 -10.20 23.90 -17.63
CA ASP A 232 -9.36 24.61 -18.61
C ASP A 232 -7.85 24.44 -18.34
N ALA A 233 -7.48 23.84 -17.20
CA ALA A 233 -6.10 23.61 -16.79
C ALA A 233 -5.78 22.11 -16.63
N PRO A 234 -5.83 21.31 -17.70
CA PRO A 234 -5.51 19.88 -17.63
C PRO A 234 -4.03 19.67 -17.28
N LEU A 235 -3.75 18.69 -16.42
CA LEU A 235 -2.39 18.22 -16.16
C LEU A 235 -2.03 17.19 -17.24
N VAL A 236 -1.33 17.65 -18.27
CA VAL A 236 -0.95 16.84 -19.44
C VAL A 236 0.50 16.37 -19.32
N GLY A 237 0.76 15.13 -19.72
CA GLY A 237 2.10 14.54 -19.72
C GLY A 237 2.26 13.37 -20.68
N ASN A 238 3.50 12.98 -20.93
CA ASN A 238 3.86 11.90 -21.87
C ASN A 238 3.78 10.51 -21.23
N SER A 239 3.54 10.45 -19.91
CA SER A 239 3.21 9.24 -19.19
C SER A 239 2.15 9.51 -18.13
N ALA A 240 1.37 8.48 -17.77
CA ALA A 240 0.44 8.59 -16.65
C ALA A 240 1.15 8.97 -15.34
N SER A 241 2.39 8.50 -15.15
CA SER A 241 3.18 8.80 -13.95
C SER A 241 3.58 10.27 -13.89
N ASP A 242 3.91 10.90 -15.01
CA ASP A 242 4.23 12.33 -15.05
C ASP A 242 3.04 13.19 -14.65
N CYS A 243 1.86 12.89 -15.20
CA CYS A 243 0.61 13.57 -14.86
C CYS A 243 0.31 13.44 -13.36
N HIS A 244 0.46 12.22 -12.81
CA HIS A 244 0.22 11.97 -11.41
C HIS A 244 1.28 12.65 -10.51
N SER A 245 2.55 12.67 -10.91
CA SER A 245 3.59 13.43 -10.23
C SER A 245 3.32 14.94 -10.22
N MET A 246 2.74 15.50 -11.29
CA MET A 246 2.29 16.91 -11.32
C MET A 246 1.17 17.13 -10.31
N LEU A 247 0.15 16.26 -10.31
CA LEU A 247 -0.97 16.31 -9.37
C LEU A 247 -0.46 16.35 -7.91
N LEU A 248 0.39 15.39 -7.52
CA LEU A 248 0.90 15.27 -6.16
C LEU A 248 1.75 16.47 -5.74
N ARG A 249 2.55 17.04 -6.65
CA ARG A 249 3.29 18.28 -6.40
C ARG A 249 2.36 19.47 -6.15
N HIS A 250 1.27 19.59 -6.90
CA HIS A 250 0.27 20.63 -6.65
C HIS A 250 -0.40 20.45 -5.28
N ILE A 251 -0.71 19.21 -4.88
CA ILE A 251 -1.27 18.91 -3.56
C ILE A 251 -0.31 19.36 -2.46
N ASN A 252 0.95 18.92 -2.45
CA ASN A 252 1.92 19.34 -1.44
C ASN A 252 2.09 20.87 -1.40
N ARG A 253 2.11 21.53 -2.56
CA ARG A 253 2.20 22.99 -2.66
C ARG A 253 0.98 23.69 -2.05
N ALA A 254 -0.22 23.17 -2.27
CA ALA A 254 -1.46 23.73 -1.74
C ALA A 254 -1.61 23.49 -0.23
N VAL A 255 -1.10 22.37 0.29
CA VAL A 255 -1.03 22.14 1.74
C VAL A 255 0.08 22.99 2.39
N GLY A 256 1.17 23.27 1.65
CA GLY A 256 2.35 24.00 2.13
C GLY A 256 3.42 23.13 2.78
N ILE A 257 3.22 21.81 2.81
CA ILE A 257 4.15 20.81 3.34
C ILE A 257 4.02 19.51 2.55
N ASP A 258 5.09 18.71 2.54
CA ASP A 258 5.12 17.43 1.84
C ASP A 258 4.34 16.33 2.59
N VAL A 259 3.06 16.18 2.25
CA VAL A 259 2.15 15.17 2.83
C VAL A 259 2.10 13.87 2.03
N VAL A 260 2.52 13.90 0.76
CA VAL A 260 2.58 12.73 -0.12
C VAL A 260 3.92 12.66 -0.85
N ASN A 261 4.36 11.43 -1.16
CA ASN A 261 5.50 11.20 -2.03
C ASN A 261 5.12 11.57 -3.47
N THR A 262 5.92 12.39 -4.13
CA THR A 262 5.67 12.89 -5.49
C THR A 262 6.08 11.92 -6.60
N LYS A 263 6.64 10.74 -6.27
CA LYS A 263 6.88 9.66 -7.23
C LYS A 263 5.54 9.14 -7.78
N GLY A 264 5.25 9.47 -9.02
CA GLY A 264 3.96 9.21 -9.66
C GLY A 264 3.66 7.72 -9.79
N ARG A 265 2.50 7.33 -9.27
CA ARG A 265 1.85 6.02 -9.45
C ARG A 265 0.75 6.12 -10.49
N GLY A 266 1.11 6.58 -11.68
CA GLY A 266 0.17 6.99 -12.71
C GLY A 266 -0.77 5.88 -13.17
N PRO A 267 -0.26 4.69 -13.54
CA PRO A 267 -1.11 3.58 -13.96
C PRO A 267 -2.18 3.19 -12.94
N GLU A 268 -1.85 3.22 -11.66
CA GLU A 268 -2.78 2.94 -10.56
C GLU A 268 -3.79 4.08 -10.38
N PHE A 269 -3.34 5.34 -10.45
CA PHE A 269 -4.22 6.50 -10.33
C PHE A 269 -5.24 6.55 -11.49
N PHE A 270 -4.78 6.36 -12.73
CA PHE A 270 -5.66 6.26 -13.90
C PHE A 270 -6.53 4.99 -13.85
N GLY A 271 -6.03 3.92 -13.23
CA GLY A 271 -6.78 2.69 -12.99
C GLY A 271 -6.65 1.63 -14.09
N PHE A 272 -5.91 1.88 -15.18
CA PHE A 272 -5.70 0.88 -16.23
C PHE A 272 -4.73 -0.24 -15.85
N SER A 273 -3.95 -0.07 -14.76
CA SER A 273 -3.19 -1.16 -14.15
C SER A 273 -4.02 -2.02 -13.17
N HIS A 274 -5.24 -1.60 -12.82
CA HIS A 274 -6.10 -2.36 -11.93
C HIS A 274 -6.38 -3.74 -12.57
N PRO A 275 -6.21 -4.87 -11.84
CA PRO A 275 -6.27 -6.21 -12.43
C PRO A 275 -7.52 -6.47 -13.29
N THR A 276 -8.69 -6.07 -12.80
CA THR A 276 -9.95 -6.18 -13.57
C THR A 276 -9.88 -5.43 -14.89
N ILE A 277 -9.42 -4.17 -14.88
CA ILE A 277 -9.37 -3.32 -16.07
C ILE A 277 -8.29 -3.80 -17.03
N GLN A 278 -7.13 -4.15 -16.51
CA GLN A 278 -6.05 -4.74 -17.30
C GLN A 278 -6.50 -6.02 -18.02
N ASN A 279 -7.29 -6.88 -17.36
CA ASN A 279 -7.86 -8.08 -17.98
C ASN A 279 -8.85 -7.73 -19.11
N LEU A 280 -9.64 -6.67 -18.96
CA LEU A 280 -10.57 -6.22 -20.01
C LEU A 280 -9.84 -5.62 -21.20
N ILE A 281 -8.82 -4.78 -20.96
CA ILE A 281 -7.96 -4.25 -22.01
C ILE A 281 -7.25 -5.40 -22.74
N GLN A 282 -6.73 -6.40 -22.00
CA GLN A 282 -6.12 -7.59 -22.58
C GLN A 282 -7.10 -8.38 -23.49
N SER A 283 -8.39 -8.37 -23.15
CA SER A 283 -9.44 -9.04 -23.91
C SER A 283 -9.99 -8.22 -25.08
N SER A 284 -9.54 -6.97 -25.24
CA SER A 284 -10.03 -6.07 -26.28
C SER A 284 -9.49 -6.43 -27.67
N PRO A 285 -10.22 -6.09 -28.75
CA PRO A 285 -9.72 -6.24 -30.12
C PRO A 285 -8.40 -5.49 -30.32
N GLY A 286 -7.48 -6.05 -31.12
CA GLY A 286 -6.17 -5.43 -31.39
C GLY A 286 -5.06 -5.86 -30.43
N THR A 287 -5.35 -6.21 -29.18
CA THR A 287 -4.34 -6.58 -28.17
C THR A 287 -3.39 -7.70 -28.59
N ARG A 288 -3.88 -8.69 -29.36
CA ARG A 288 -3.04 -9.78 -29.88
C ARG A 288 -1.94 -9.32 -30.84
N LYS A 289 -2.06 -8.12 -31.40
CA LYS A 289 -1.07 -7.51 -32.32
C LYS A 289 -0.02 -6.67 -31.59
N CYS A 290 -0.20 -6.37 -30.30
CA CYS A 290 0.78 -5.68 -29.47
C CYS A 290 1.98 -6.59 -29.20
N THR A 291 3.03 -6.47 -30.02
CA THR A 291 4.16 -7.41 -30.07
C THR A 291 4.99 -7.48 -28.79
N SER A 292 5.16 -6.35 -28.10
CA SER A 292 5.94 -6.27 -26.87
C SER A 292 5.14 -6.68 -25.62
N TYR A 293 3.81 -6.72 -25.69
CA TYR A 293 2.95 -6.93 -24.53
C TYR A 293 2.95 -8.39 -24.05
N LYS A 294 3.23 -8.60 -22.75
CA LYS A 294 3.23 -9.93 -22.12
C LYS A 294 1.88 -10.20 -21.44
N TRP A 295 1.20 -11.23 -21.93
CA TRP A 295 -0.12 -11.62 -21.41
C TRP A 295 -0.05 -12.05 -19.95
N SER A 296 -0.88 -11.42 -19.13
CA SER A 296 -1.06 -11.77 -17.72
C SER A 296 -2.16 -12.82 -17.56
N LYS A 297 -2.02 -13.71 -16.57
CA LYS A 297 -3.09 -14.62 -16.14
C LYS A 297 -3.88 -13.99 -15.01
N PHE A 298 -5.20 -14.02 -15.13
CA PHE A 298 -6.13 -13.44 -14.17
C PHE A 298 -7.04 -14.53 -13.61
N GLU A 299 -7.24 -14.53 -12.29
CA GLU A 299 -8.16 -15.45 -11.61
C GLU A 299 -9.34 -14.66 -11.06
N VAL A 300 -10.58 -15.09 -11.32
CA VAL A 300 -11.78 -14.41 -10.82
C VAL A 300 -11.94 -14.69 -9.33
N ASN A 301 -12.12 -13.64 -8.53
CA ASN A 301 -12.50 -13.81 -7.13
C ASN A 301 -13.93 -14.36 -7.05
N ARG A 302 -14.06 -15.64 -6.70
CA ARG A 302 -15.37 -16.32 -6.53
C ARG A 302 -15.83 -16.34 -5.07
N THR A 303 -14.97 -16.03 -4.11
CA THR A 303 -15.27 -16.19 -2.68
C THR A 303 -16.01 -15.00 -2.08
N GLY A 304 -16.21 -13.91 -2.84
CA GLY A 304 -16.95 -12.73 -2.38
C GLY A 304 -16.27 -11.96 -1.24
N GLU A 305 -15.13 -12.42 -0.75
CA GLU A 305 -14.37 -11.72 0.29
C GLU A 305 -13.80 -10.41 -0.26
N PRO A 306 -13.93 -9.29 0.49
CA PRO A 306 -13.33 -8.03 0.12
C PRO A 306 -11.82 -8.22 0.00
N LEU A 307 -11.28 -8.03 -1.21
CA LEU A 307 -9.83 -7.94 -1.38
C LEU A 307 -9.40 -6.65 -0.69
N VAL A 308 -8.64 -6.74 0.40
CA VAL A 308 -7.99 -5.58 1.01
C VAL A 308 -7.08 -4.97 -0.06
N ARG A 309 -7.41 -3.77 -0.52
CA ARG A 309 -6.64 -3.11 -1.58
C ARG A 309 -5.58 -2.22 -0.93
N GLU A 310 -4.33 -2.45 -1.31
CA GLU A 310 -3.23 -1.59 -0.86
C GLU A 310 -3.43 -0.13 -1.28
N GLU A 311 -4.13 0.11 -2.40
CA GLU A 311 -4.44 1.44 -2.93
C GLU A 311 -5.29 2.31 -1.98
N GLU A 312 -6.18 1.72 -1.17
CA GLU A 312 -7.06 2.48 -0.26
C GLU A 312 -6.31 3.11 0.92
N ASN A 313 -5.15 2.55 1.27
CA ASN A 313 -4.31 3.03 2.36
C ASN A 313 -3.17 3.94 1.90
N ASP A 314 -2.98 4.12 0.59
CA ASP A 314 -1.92 4.97 0.03
C ASP A 314 -2.44 6.41 -0.12
N ALA A 315 -1.77 7.35 0.56
CA ALA A 315 -2.12 8.76 0.53
C ALA A 315 -2.03 9.37 -0.88
N SER A 316 -1.27 8.80 -1.82
CA SER A 316 -1.20 9.25 -3.22
C SER A 316 -2.40 8.81 -4.07
N LEU A 317 -3.18 7.81 -3.64
CA LEU A 317 -4.26 7.21 -4.44
C LEU A 317 -5.64 7.34 -3.78
N SER A 318 -5.67 7.55 -2.46
CA SER A 318 -6.89 7.57 -1.64
C SER A 318 -7.04 8.91 -0.92
N PHE A 319 -8.18 9.55 -1.10
CA PHE A 319 -8.51 10.79 -0.41
C PHE A 319 -8.50 10.63 1.12
N ASP A 320 -9.05 9.53 1.64
CA ASP A 320 -9.11 9.32 3.08
C ASP A 320 -7.70 9.14 3.68
N ALA A 321 -6.80 8.50 2.93
CA ALA A 321 -5.40 8.39 3.33
C ALA A 321 -4.64 9.72 3.22
N LEU A 322 -4.92 10.52 2.18
CA LEU A 322 -4.40 11.89 2.05
C LEU A 322 -4.85 12.76 3.23
N GLN A 323 -6.14 12.73 3.58
CA GLN A 323 -6.69 13.51 4.67
C GLN A 323 -6.04 13.14 6.01
N ARG A 324 -5.85 11.84 6.28
CA ARG A 324 -5.10 11.37 7.46
C ARG A 324 -3.66 11.91 7.46
N SER A 325 -2.97 11.89 6.31
CA SER A 325 -1.61 12.43 6.17
C SER A 325 -1.57 13.94 6.44
N ILE A 326 -2.51 14.72 5.90
CA ILE A 326 -2.61 16.16 6.13
C ILE A 326 -2.83 16.46 7.62
N VAL A 327 -3.79 15.78 8.25
CA VAL A 327 -4.09 15.97 9.68
C VAL A 327 -2.86 15.64 10.54
N PHE A 328 -2.21 14.52 10.25
CA PHE A 328 -1.00 14.10 10.96
C PHE A 328 0.11 15.16 10.82
N SER A 329 0.44 15.59 9.61
CA SER A 329 1.51 16.55 9.37
C SER A 329 1.22 17.92 9.99
N LYS A 330 -0.05 18.38 9.97
CA LYS A 330 -0.46 19.61 10.66
C LYS A 330 -0.31 19.50 12.18
N SER A 331 -0.73 18.38 12.78
CA SER A 331 -0.61 18.17 14.23
C SER A 331 0.85 18.11 14.69
N HIS A 332 1.72 17.47 13.91
CA HIS A 332 3.14 17.34 14.20
C HIS A 332 3.87 18.69 14.16
N MET A 333 3.52 19.57 13.21
CA MET A 333 4.07 20.92 13.18
C MET A 333 3.67 21.75 14.40
N VAL A 334 2.44 21.60 14.89
CA VAL A 334 1.97 22.30 16.09
C VAL A 334 2.71 21.83 17.35
N SER A 335 3.06 20.54 17.46
CA SER A 335 3.89 20.04 18.56
C SER A 335 5.33 20.53 18.50
N VAL A 336 5.93 20.62 17.30
CA VAL A 336 7.32 21.08 17.12
C VAL A 336 7.49 22.56 17.50
N ILE A 337 6.48 23.41 17.28
CA ILE A 337 6.54 24.83 17.64
C ILE A 337 6.47 25.06 19.17
N LYS A 338 5.98 24.08 19.95
CA LYS A 338 5.90 24.20 21.42
C LYS A 338 7.19 23.82 22.16
N GLU A 339 8.18 23.25 21.48
CA GLU A 339 9.49 22.92 22.07
C GLU A 339 10.57 23.90 21.58
N GLU A 340 10.50 25.15 22.03
CA GLU A 340 11.67 26.02 22.08
C GLU A 340 12.03 26.23 23.57
N PRO A 341 13.18 25.72 24.06
CA PRO A 341 13.64 26.05 25.40
C PRO A 341 14.20 27.47 25.40
N THR A 342 13.62 28.36 26.21
CA THR A 342 14.22 29.65 26.54
C THR A 342 15.56 29.44 27.24
N ASP A 343 16.66 29.81 26.57
CA ASP A 343 18.01 29.94 27.13
C ASP A 343 18.09 31.07 28.16
N GLN A 344 17.47 30.87 29.33
CA GLN A 344 17.59 31.77 30.48
C GLN A 344 17.69 30.98 31.79
N LEU A 345 18.70 30.11 31.93
CA LEU A 345 19.03 29.54 33.24
C LEU A 345 20.50 29.12 33.42
N LEU A 346 21.44 29.71 32.67
CA LEU A 346 22.89 29.45 32.81
C LEU A 346 23.73 30.64 33.30
N SER A 347 23.17 31.57 34.08
CA SER A 347 23.95 32.70 34.64
C SER A 347 24.15 32.73 36.15
N ASN A 348 23.59 31.80 36.95
CA ASN A 348 23.61 31.94 38.42
C ASN A 348 24.40 30.88 39.20
N THR A 349 25.27 30.10 38.56
CA THR A 349 26.11 29.09 39.25
C THR A 349 27.62 29.32 39.16
N SER A 350 28.09 30.49 38.68
CA SER A 350 29.53 30.79 38.64
C SER A 350 30.08 31.55 39.85
N ALA A 351 29.30 31.75 40.92
CA ALA A 351 29.70 32.57 42.07
C ALA A 351 30.15 31.78 43.31
N THR A 352 29.98 30.46 43.39
CA THR A 352 30.24 29.70 44.63
C THR A 352 31.45 28.77 44.62
N LEU A 353 32.14 28.61 43.49
CA LEU A 353 33.33 27.74 43.39
C LEU A 353 34.68 28.45 43.51
N ARG A 354 34.71 29.80 43.47
CA ARG A 354 35.93 30.57 43.74
C ARG A 354 36.13 30.91 45.22
N ASP A 355 35.05 30.99 46.00
CA ASP A 355 35.12 31.37 47.42
C ASP A 355 35.41 30.19 48.37
N LEU A 356 35.48 28.95 47.88
CA LEU A 356 35.77 27.77 48.71
C LEU A 356 37.22 27.25 48.63
N LEU A 357 38.11 27.98 47.93
CA LEU A 357 39.52 27.59 47.76
C LEU A 357 40.53 28.65 48.23
N MET A 358 40.07 29.72 48.91
CA MET A 358 40.92 30.77 49.48
C MET A 358 40.43 31.19 50.89
N SER A 359 40.13 30.24 51.77
CA SER A 359 39.92 30.49 53.21
C SER A 359 40.42 29.33 54.04
#